data_AF-A0A8J8JB63-F1
#
_entry.id   AF-A0A8J8JB63-F1
#
_cell.length_a   1.000
_cell.length_b   1.000
_cell.length_c   1.000
_cell.angle_alpha   90.00
_cell.angle_beta   90.00
_cell.angle_gamma   90.00
#
_symmetry.space_group_name_H-M   'P 1'
#
loop_
_entity.id
_entity.type
_entity.pdbx_description
1 polymer ?
#
loop_
_entity_poly.entity_id
_entity_poly.type
_entity_poly.pdbx_seq_one_letter_code
_entity_poly.pdbx_strand_id
1 'polypeptide(L)'
;MRRVEIIVSCIIIILITMSCGCINSPEGEKTNSPAIETAHEGVDEGVPENTSAPEEAKATFPSGTFKPKRVDWFSYSPKYAVLDVVSRISEKYNVTESPVNIPLPQRSLSAFTGTADGIEFGLFAYPNSTAVEEAMNDVVELLTENGFQRGDGNFWERGNESYTAFYTYERYFYVLFVARITGGSAEERAKRLSEFTWSIITMGPSPSKVLGLFLPVKVVEGNWSRGRGLIFSGYLDDLEGTVDGTNISTVFLVYRPREGREVYLQLKEAFLDNGWTEKEYANTYTQNPAGSMVAGDYFEADGTGVYIELARIASMERVSLLFGNPREVKALVGLLWRWGDPTEGLSFEQGKDLPKGVFKPVSERGVGPGTVISMVLGDLRKDFNITTDFVDIPEVPAADWYTGRTGDVEFMLLVYPNATACLTALDELTEKLLGEGWKRTDKGREPYARTFSRDSDTLTVFAQYRYNHYLAVVVKKPRYSTSDFFWHVVGTGGASPGELLSFGKLRNDVRPWNWTADTGLGFDGYIYKLEGNVSSGGARAVVLFYPHALGSEVYLQLKKALLETGWVERDYVELSSHDERRRLAANDLFEKSGKAAYIEVSTYGDMDVLILLYGDKPSVKLSARAMWE
;
A
#
# COMPACT_ATOMS: atom_id res chain seq x y z
N MET A 1 -33.50 -6.48 -24.94
CA MET A 1 -32.38 -7.42 -25.15
C MET A 1 -31.33 -7.13 -24.10
N ARG A 2 -31.32 -7.94 -23.04
CA ARG A 2 -30.45 -7.89 -21.86
C ARG A 2 -29.90 -9.30 -21.68
N ARG A 3 -28.67 -9.42 -21.16
CA ARG A 3 -27.91 -10.64 -20.83
C ARG A 3 -27.22 -11.29 -22.04
N VAL A 4 -25.92 -11.03 -22.21
CA VAL A 4 -24.80 -12.01 -22.32
C VAL A 4 -23.49 -11.20 -22.40
N GLU A 5 -23.01 -10.60 -21.31
CA GLU A 5 -21.62 -10.08 -21.25
C GLU A 5 -20.93 -10.33 -19.89
N ILE A 6 -21.65 -10.86 -18.88
CA ILE A 6 -21.11 -11.08 -17.53
C ILE A 6 -20.44 -12.47 -17.38
N ILE A 7 -20.48 -13.34 -18.39
CA ILE A 7 -19.99 -14.73 -18.24
C ILE A 7 -18.55 -14.93 -18.74
N VAL A 8 -17.98 -13.99 -19.50
CA VAL A 8 -16.61 -14.16 -20.05
C VAL A 8 -15.53 -13.86 -18.99
N SER A 9 -15.76 -12.93 -18.06
CA SER A 9 -14.78 -12.58 -17.01
C SER A 9 -14.62 -13.66 -15.92
N CYS A 10 -15.62 -14.51 -15.69
CA CYS A 10 -15.51 -15.61 -14.73
C CYS A 10 -14.78 -16.85 -15.29
N ILE A 11 -14.67 -16.99 -16.61
CA ILE A 11 -14.03 -18.16 -17.25
C ILE A 11 -12.50 -17.97 -17.40
N ILE A 12 -12.00 -16.73 -17.38
CA ILE A 12 -10.56 -16.43 -17.49
C ILE A 12 -9.77 -16.90 -16.25
N ILE A 13 -10.43 -17.12 -15.10
CA ILE A 13 -9.79 -17.65 -13.88
C ILE A 13 -9.47 -19.16 -14.00
N ILE A 14 -10.01 -19.88 -14.98
CA ILE A 14 -9.84 -21.34 -15.13
C ILE A 14 -8.86 -21.73 -16.27
N LEU A 15 -8.39 -20.80 -17.09
CA LEU A 15 -7.56 -21.08 -18.29
C LEU A 15 -6.20 -20.35 -18.29
N ILE A 16 -5.44 -20.46 -17.19
CA ILE A 16 -4.02 -20.11 -17.17
C ILE A 16 -3.22 -21.37 -16.82
N THR A 17 -3.07 -22.23 -17.81
CA THR A 17 -2.08 -23.32 -17.83
C THR A 17 -1.27 -23.21 -19.12
N MET A 18 0.04 -23.03 -18.94
CA MET A 18 1.15 -23.27 -19.88
C MET A 18 1.36 -22.29 -21.05
N SER A 19 2.42 -21.48 -20.95
CA SER A 19 3.55 -21.54 -21.89
C SER A 19 4.66 -20.55 -21.50
N CYS A 20 5.79 -21.08 -21.01
CA CYS A 20 7.12 -20.48 -21.17
C CYS A 20 7.74 -21.07 -22.45
N GLY A 21 8.47 -20.27 -23.21
CA GLY A 21 9.24 -20.74 -24.37
C GLY A 21 10.04 -19.63 -25.04
N CYS A 22 11.33 -19.57 -24.72
CA CYS A 22 12.36 -18.74 -25.36
C CYS A 22 12.67 -19.20 -26.79
N ILE A 23 13.15 -18.28 -27.66
CA ILE A 23 13.99 -18.61 -28.82
C ILE A 23 15.12 -17.56 -28.94
N ASN A 24 16.36 -18.05 -29.09
CA ASN A 24 17.65 -17.33 -29.10
C ASN A 24 18.00 -16.61 -30.42
N SER A 25 18.99 -15.71 -30.28
CA SER A 25 19.78 -14.82 -31.18
C SER A 25 20.45 -15.49 -32.43
N PRO A 26 21.15 -14.77 -33.37
CA PRO A 26 22.50 -14.19 -33.12
C PRO A 26 22.98 -12.92 -33.92
N GLU A 27 23.96 -12.25 -33.30
CA GLU A 27 25.22 -11.60 -33.79
C GLU A 27 25.33 -10.61 -34.98
N GLY A 28 26.15 -9.55 -34.76
CA GLY A 28 26.77 -8.71 -35.80
C GLY A 28 27.76 -7.66 -35.23
N GLU A 29 29.04 -7.82 -35.59
CA GLU A 29 30.27 -7.16 -35.13
C GLU A 29 30.49 -5.65 -35.39
N LYS A 30 31.45 -5.07 -34.62
CA LYS A 30 32.46 -4.00 -34.95
C LYS A 30 31.93 -2.54 -35.07
N THR A 31 32.60 -1.48 -34.60
CA THR A 31 34.03 -1.10 -34.63
C THR A 31 34.33 0.12 -33.72
N ASN A 32 35.54 0.12 -33.11
CA ASN A 32 36.55 1.19 -32.96
C ASN A 32 36.25 2.56 -32.29
N SER A 33 36.95 2.80 -31.17
CA SER A 33 37.42 4.12 -30.65
C SER A 33 38.38 4.83 -31.63
N PRO A 34 38.76 6.13 -31.49
CA PRO A 34 39.55 6.70 -30.35
C PRO A 34 39.05 8.08 -29.85
N ALA A 35 39.12 8.44 -28.56
CA ALA A 35 40.25 9.00 -27.80
C ALA A 35 40.89 10.27 -28.39
N ILE A 36 40.72 11.44 -27.71
CA ILE A 36 41.74 12.47 -27.51
C ILE A 36 41.57 13.09 -26.11
N GLU A 37 42.69 13.15 -25.38
CA GLU A 37 42.94 13.70 -24.05
C GLU A 37 43.29 15.21 -24.06
N THR A 38 43.08 15.87 -22.91
CA THR A 38 43.94 16.94 -22.28
C THR A 38 44.05 18.32 -22.95
N ALA A 39 44.27 19.47 -22.27
CA ALA A 39 44.32 19.94 -20.88
C ALA A 39 44.60 21.48 -20.90
N HIS A 40 44.65 22.08 -19.70
CA HIS A 40 45.20 23.40 -19.27
C HIS A 40 44.21 24.59 -19.22
N GLU A 41 43.89 25.18 -18.05
CA GLU A 41 44.65 25.89 -16.98
C GLU A 41 44.81 27.41 -17.21
N GLY A 42 44.55 28.20 -16.16
CA GLY A 42 44.91 29.63 -16.00
C GLY A 42 43.70 30.57 -15.86
N VAL A 43 43.15 30.87 -14.67
CA VAL A 43 43.59 31.76 -13.56
C VAL A 43 42.98 33.20 -13.61
N ASP A 44 42.30 33.50 -12.49
CA ASP A 44 42.04 34.75 -11.74
C ASP A 44 41.03 35.87 -12.10
N GLU A 45 40.20 36.09 -11.06
CA GLU A 45 39.71 37.31 -10.41
C GLU A 45 38.67 38.23 -11.06
N GLY A 46 37.58 38.45 -10.31
CA GLY A 46 36.78 39.68 -10.33
C GLY A 46 35.27 39.46 -10.31
N VAL A 47 34.65 39.48 -9.11
CA VAL A 47 33.19 39.60 -8.95
C VAL A 47 32.75 41.01 -9.34
N PRO A 48 31.71 41.14 -10.18
CA PRO A 48 30.69 42.13 -9.91
C PRO A 48 29.30 41.46 -9.82
N GLU A 49 28.63 41.72 -8.70
CA GLU A 49 27.20 41.50 -8.53
C GLU A 49 26.44 42.26 -9.61
N ASN A 50 25.76 41.52 -10.49
CA ASN A 50 24.60 41.99 -11.21
C ASN A 50 23.54 40.91 -11.11
N THR A 51 22.58 41.12 -10.22
CA THR A 51 21.31 40.40 -10.17
C THR A 51 20.49 40.72 -11.42
N SER A 52 20.83 40.06 -12.52
CA SER A 52 19.86 39.64 -13.52
C SER A 52 19.16 38.38 -13.00
N ALA A 53 17.87 38.22 -13.32
CA ALA A 53 17.14 36.98 -13.02
C ALA A 53 18.00 35.78 -13.43
N PRO A 54 18.12 34.72 -12.60
CA PRO A 54 18.90 33.56 -12.99
C PRO A 54 18.38 33.09 -14.34
N GLU A 55 19.27 32.99 -15.34
CA GLU A 55 18.99 32.18 -16.52
C GLU A 55 18.38 30.88 -16.01
N GLU A 56 17.18 30.51 -16.50
CA GLU A 56 16.55 29.26 -16.11
C GLU A 56 17.58 28.15 -16.34
N ALA A 57 18.14 27.63 -15.25
CA ALA A 57 19.13 26.57 -15.31
C ALA A 57 18.48 25.43 -16.10
N LYS A 58 19.06 25.10 -17.25
CA LYS A 58 18.53 24.07 -18.13
C LYS A 58 18.40 22.77 -17.32
N ALA A 59 17.19 22.22 -17.25
CA ALA A 59 16.94 21.04 -16.44
C ALA A 59 17.84 19.89 -16.91
N THR A 60 18.49 19.21 -15.97
CA THR A 60 19.36 18.06 -16.24
C THR A 60 18.64 16.77 -15.89
N PHE A 61 18.98 15.66 -16.54
CA PHE A 61 18.42 14.37 -16.12
C PHE A 61 19.11 13.93 -14.81
N PRO A 62 18.37 13.52 -13.77
CA PRO A 62 18.98 13.12 -12.51
C PRO A 62 19.84 11.87 -12.66
N SER A 63 20.84 11.74 -11.79
CA SER A 63 21.65 10.53 -11.66
C SER A 63 21.83 10.18 -10.18
N GLY A 64 21.88 8.89 -9.86
CA GLY A 64 21.97 8.43 -8.49
C GLY A 64 21.59 6.97 -8.30
N THR A 65 21.80 6.49 -7.07
CA THR A 65 21.30 5.19 -6.62
C THR A 65 20.10 5.40 -5.72
N PHE A 66 18.95 4.90 -6.16
CA PHE A 66 17.67 5.00 -5.48
C PHE A 66 17.38 3.66 -4.81
N LYS A 67 17.27 3.69 -3.48
CA LYS A 67 17.05 2.48 -2.68
C LYS A 67 16.28 2.79 -1.41
N PRO A 68 15.53 1.83 -0.87
CA PRO A 68 14.97 1.98 0.47
C PRO A 68 16.10 2.31 1.47
N LYS A 69 15.87 3.27 2.36
CA LYS A 69 16.70 3.50 3.53
C LYS A 69 16.73 2.17 4.32
N ARG A 70 17.88 1.84 4.93
CA ARG A 70 17.95 0.69 5.83
C ARG A 70 17.08 0.99 7.04
N VAL A 71 15.83 0.54 7.00
CA VAL A 71 14.95 0.68 8.15
C VAL A 71 15.27 -0.47 9.09
N ASP A 72 15.76 -0.15 10.29
CA ASP A 72 15.94 -1.08 11.42
C ASP A 72 14.61 -1.73 11.90
N TRP A 73 13.51 -1.47 11.20
CA TRP A 73 12.14 -1.90 11.53
C TRP A 73 11.58 -2.97 10.58
N PHE A 74 12.34 -3.45 9.58
CA PHE A 74 11.97 -4.68 8.86
C PHE A 74 12.16 -5.90 9.78
N SER A 75 11.15 -6.15 10.60
CA SER A 75 11.00 -7.32 11.47
C SER A 75 10.36 -8.51 10.74
N TYR A 76 10.49 -8.58 9.41
CA TYR A 76 10.18 -9.80 8.66
C TYR A 76 11.46 -10.62 8.54
N SER A 77 11.66 -11.53 9.50
CA SER A 77 12.77 -12.47 9.41
C SER A 77 12.58 -13.37 8.19
N PRO A 78 13.59 -13.53 7.31
CA PRO A 78 13.53 -14.47 6.18
C PRO A 78 13.28 -15.91 6.63
N LYS A 79 13.57 -16.22 7.91
CA LYS A 79 13.24 -17.48 8.56
C LYS A 79 11.74 -17.79 8.50
N TYR A 80 10.87 -16.81 8.65
CA TYR A 80 9.42 -17.04 8.63
C TYR A 80 8.90 -17.39 7.23
N ALA A 81 9.52 -16.86 6.16
CA ALA A 81 9.18 -17.28 4.80
C ALA A 81 9.48 -18.78 4.60
N VAL A 82 10.60 -19.25 5.14
CA VAL A 82 10.96 -20.68 5.10
C VAL A 82 10.05 -21.53 5.99
N LEU A 83 9.82 -21.11 7.25
CA LEU A 83 9.00 -21.86 8.21
C LEU A 83 7.54 -22.01 7.77
N ASP A 84 6.96 -20.99 7.12
CA ASP A 84 5.61 -21.09 6.58
C ASP A 84 5.50 -22.18 5.51
N VAL A 85 6.50 -22.29 4.63
CA VAL A 85 6.54 -23.37 3.63
C VAL A 85 6.69 -24.73 4.32
N VAL A 86 7.59 -24.85 5.31
CA VAL A 86 7.76 -26.09 6.10
C VAL A 86 6.45 -26.48 6.79
N SER A 87 5.72 -25.52 7.36
CA SER A 87 4.44 -25.76 8.00
C SER A 87 3.43 -26.34 7.01
N ARG A 88 3.31 -25.77 5.80
CA ARG A 88 2.40 -26.27 4.76
C ARG A 88 2.75 -27.67 4.27
N ILE A 89 4.04 -27.97 4.13
CA ILE A 89 4.49 -29.34 3.80
C ILE A 89 4.11 -30.30 4.95
N SER A 90 4.28 -29.86 6.20
CA SER A 90 4.00 -30.67 7.39
C SER A 90 2.52 -31.01 7.60
N GLU A 91 1.60 -30.27 6.96
CA GLU A 91 0.16 -30.60 6.96
C GLU A 91 -0.14 -31.91 6.20
N LYS A 92 0.75 -32.31 5.26
CA LYS A 92 0.55 -33.46 4.37
C LYS A 92 1.62 -34.55 4.53
N TYR A 93 2.82 -34.17 4.91
CA TYR A 93 3.98 -35.06 4.96
C TYR A 93 4.65 -35.00 6.33
N ASN A 94 5.28 -36.09 6.75
CA ASN A 94 6.10 -36.08 7.96
C ASN A 94 7.47 -35.46 7.67
N VAL A 95 7.64 -34.17 8.02
CA VAL A 95 8.87 -33.43 7.77
C VAL A 95 9.88 -33.67 8.89
N THR A 96 11.09 -34.11 8.53
CA THR A 96 12.23 -34.23 9.45
C THR A 96 13.35 -33.31 8.99
N GLU A 97 13.77 -32.35 9.83
CA GLU A 97 14.94 -31.52 9.58
C GLU A 97 16.20 -32.40 9.62
N SER A 98 16.97 -32.39 8.54
CA SER A 98 18.18 -33.19 8.42
C SER A 98 19.09 -32.61 7.33
N PRO A 99 20.42 -32.86 7.40
CA PRO A 99 21.27 -32.70 6.23
C PRO A 99 20.75 -33.59 5.10
N VAL A 100 20.75 -33.06 3.87
CA VAL A 100 20.29 -33.78 2.68
C VAL A 100 21.26 -33.58 1.53
N ASN A 101 21.28 -34.52 0.60
CA ASN A 101 22.18 -34.46 -0.55
C ASN A 101 21.48 -33.82 -1.76
N ILE A 102 21.36 -32.49 -1.70
CA ILE A 102 20.88 -31.60 -2.77
C ILE A 102 21.89 -30.46 -3.01
N PRO A 103 21.87 -29.79 -4.17
CA PRO A 103 22.56 -28.53 -4.38
C PRO A 103 22.23 -27.50 -3.29
N LEU A 104 23.27 -26.89 -2.70
CA LEU A 104 23.13 -25.82 -1.69
C LEU A 104 23.44 -24.48 -2.35
N PRO A 105 22.41 -23.71 -2.76
CA PRO A 105 22.62 -22.43 -3.43
C PRO A 105 23.23 -21.41 -2.46
N GLN A 106 24.10 -20.55 -2.98
CA GLN A 106 24.82 -19.58 -2.16
C GLN A 106 23.94 -18.36 -1.81
N ARG A 107 24.41 -17.56 -0.85
CA ARG A 107 23.84 -16.23 -0.50
C ARG A 107 22.38 -16.24 0.00
N SER A 108 21.85 -17.40 0.39
CA SER A 108 20.54 -17.47 1.03
C SER A 108 20.53 -16.70 2.34
N LEU A 109 19.48 -15.90 2.57
CA LEU A 109 19.26 -15.17 3.83
C LEU A 109 18.79 -16.09 4.97
N SER A 110 18.14 -17.20 4.62
CA SER A 110 17.72 -18.25 5.54
C SER A 110 17.60 -19.56 4.75
N ALA A 111 17.84 -20.68 5.41
CA ALA A 111 17.77 -22.00 4.80
C ALA A 111 17.12 -23.01 5.73
N PHE A 112 16.44 -23.99 5.15
CA PHE A 112 15.99 -25.22 5.79
C PHE A 112 16.25 -26.39 4.86
N THR A 113 16.75 -27.51 5.39
CA THR A 113 16.87 -28.76 4.66
C THR A 113 16.24 -29.89 5.45
N GLY A 114 15.59 -30.82 4.76
CA GLY A 114 14.96 -31.94 5.41
C GLY A 114 14.43 -32.98 4.46
N THR A 115 13.81 -33.99 5.04
CA THR A 115 13.20 -35.09 4.31
C THR A 115 11.70 -35.14 4.58
N ALA A 116 10.94 -35.50 3.55
CA ALA A 116 9.50 -35.72 3.63
C ALA A 116 9.15 -36.94 2.78
N ASP A 117 8.74 -38.04 3.42
CA ASP A 117 8.37 -39.32 2.77
C ASP A 117 9.37 -39.83 1.72
N GLY A 118 10.68 -39.66 1.96
CA GLY A 118 11.74 -40.09 1.04
C GLY A 118 12.05 -39.09 -0.08
N ILE A 119 11.49 -37.88 -0.04
CA ILE A 119 11.92 -36.72 -0.83
C ILE A 119 12.89 -35.92 0.03
N GLU A 120 14.10 -35.70 -0.47
CA GLU A 120 15.08 -34.77 0.10
C GLU A 120 14.78 -33.37 -0.45
N PHE A 121 14.70 -32.35 0.42
CA PHE A 121 14.41 -31.00 -0.05
C PHE A 121 15.11 -29.91 0.76
N GLY A 122 15.25 -28.75 0.12
CA GLY A 122 15.80 -27.53 0.68
C GLY A 122 14.97 -26.32 0.29
N LEU A 123 14.90 -25.37 1.21
CA LEU A 123 14.20 -24.10 1.09
C LEU A 123 15.19 -22.98 1.40
N PHE A 124 15.39 -22.05 0.48
CA PHE A 124 16.41 -21.01 0.57
C PHE A 124 15.79 -19.64 0.28
N ALA A 125 15.82 -18.74 1.24
CA ALA A 125 15.21 -17.41 1.13
C ALA A 125 16.15 -16.38 0.50
N TYR A 126 15.62 -15.56 -0.40
CA TYR A 126 16.31 -14.52 -1.16
C TYR A 126 15.54 -13.20 -1.13
N PRO A 127 16.25 -12.06 -1.24
CA PRO A 127 15.63 -10.74 -1.11
C PRO A 127 14.77 -10.33 -2.31
N ASN A 128 15.01 -10.84 -3.52
CA ASN A 128 14.34 -10.41 -4.75
C ASN A 128 14.43 -11.44 -5.89
N SER A 129 13.74 -11.18 -7.00
CA SER A 129 13.67 -12.04 -8.18
C SER A 129 15.05 -12.29 -8.80
N THR A 130 15.86 -11.25 -8.98
CA THR A 130 17.22 -11.40 -9.53
C THR A 130 18.09 -12.35 -8.71
N ALA A 131 18.14 -12.18 -7.38
CA ALA A 131 18.99 -13.00 -6.52
C ALA A 131 18.52 -14.47 -6.45
N VAL A 132 17.20 -14.71 -6.51
CA VAL A 132 16.67 -16.08 -6.50
C VAL A 132 16.84 -16.76 -7.86
N GLU A 133 16.76 -16.00 -8.95
CA GLU A 133 16.97 -16.50 -10.30
C GLU A 133 18.44 -16.87 -10.54
N GLU A 134 19.38 -16.01 -10.11
CA GLU A 134 20.81 -16.35 -10.10
C GLU A 134 21.07 -17.64 -9.31
N ALA A 135 20.52 -17.76 -8.10
CA ALA A 135 20.67 -18.96 -7.28
C ALA A 135 20.04 -20.21 -7.92
N MET A 136 18.91 -20.07 -8.60
CA MET A 136 18.27 -21.16 -9.33
C MET A 136 19.12 -21.58 -10.54
N ASN A 137 19.67 -20.61 -11.28
CA ASN A 137 20.54 -20.86 -12.42
C ASN A 137 21.81 -21.59 -11.98
N ASP A 138 22.44 -21.19 -10.88
CA ASP A 138 23.59 -21.89 -10.28
C ASP A 138 23.26 -23.37 -9.97
N VAL A 139 22.07 -23.64 -9.42
CA VAL A 139 21.60 -25.01 -9.14
C VAL A 139 21.41 -25.80 -10.44
N VAL A 140 20.80 -25.18 -11.45
CA VAL A 140 20.54 -25.81 -12.76
C VAL A 140 21.85 -26.09 -13.50
N GLU A 141 22.81 -25.18 -13.47
CA GLU A 141 24.16 -25.36 -14.02
C GLU A 141 24.85 -26.53 -13.33
N LEU A 142 24.85 -26.58 -11.98
CA LEU A 142 25.44 -27.68 -11.23
C LEU A 142 24.80 -29.03 -11.58
N LEU A 143 23.47 -29.09 -11.74
CA LEU A 143 22.78 -30.31 -12.17
C LEU A 143 23.21 -30.73 -13.59
N THR A 144 23.32 -29.76 -14.50
CA THR A 144 23.70 -30.00 -15.90
C THR A 144 25.14 -30.48 -16.01
N GLU A 145 26.08 -29.86 -15.28
CA GLU A 145 27.48 -30.27 -15.19
C GLU A 145 27.63 -31.70 -14.64
N ASN A 146 26.74 -32.11 -13.74
CA ASN A 146 26.68 -33.47 -13.20
C ASN A 146 25.93 -34.46 -14.12
N GLY A 147 25.59 -34.06 -15.35
CA GLY A 147 25.01 -34.94 -16.36
C GLY A 147 23.52 -35.22 -16.18
N PHE A 148 22.80 -34.41 -15.41
CA PHE A 148 21.34 -34.43 -15.42
C PHE A 148 20.81 -33.73 -16.66
N GLN A 149 19.81 -34.32 -17.30
CA GLN A 149 19.15 -33.75 -18.47
C GLN A 149 17.76 -33.27 -18.12
N ARG A 150 17.32 -32.19 -18.78
CA ARG A 150 15.95 -31.69 -18.62
C ARG A 150 14.98 -32.71 -19.22
N GLY A 151 14.15 -33.30 -18.37
CA GLY A 151 13.04 -34.16 -18.78
C GLY A 151 11.78 -33.34 -19.09
N ASP A 152 10.62 -33.98 -19.03
CA ASP A 152 9.35 -33.28 -19.18
C ASP A 152 9.11 -32.29 -18.01
N GLY A 153 8.74 -31.04 -18.34
CA GLY A 153 8.45 -30.00 -17.35
C GLY A 153 9.69 -29.36 -16.70
N ASN A 154 9.67 -29.27 -15.37
CA ASN A 154 10.73 -28.66 -14.52
C ASN A 154 11.53 -29.72 -13.75
N PHE A 155 11.79 -30.86 -14.39
CA PHE A 155 12.53 -31.98 -13.81
C PHE A 155 13.88 -32.19 -14.50
N TRP A 156 14.90 -32.46 -13.69
CA TRP A 156 16.25 -32.83 -14.12
C TRP A 156 16.51 -34.27 -13.74
N GLU A 157 16.76 -35.12 -14.72
CA GLU A 157 16.78 -36.58 -14.54
C GLU A 157 18.13 -37.19 -14.89
N ARG A 158 18.55 -38.16 -14.09
CA ARG A 158 19.73 -39.00 -14.35
C ARG A 158 19.56 -40.37 -13.68
N GLY A 159 19.44 -41.42 -14.48
CA GLY A 159 19.30 -42.78 -13.96
C GLY A 159 18.07 -42.96 -13.06
N ASN A 160 18.29 -43.27 -11.78
CA ASN A 160 17.24 -43.45 -10.77
C ASN A 160 16.99 -42.20 -9.91
N GLU A 161 17.47 -41.04 -10.33
CA GLU A 161 17.38 -39.77 -9.59
C GLU A 161 16.66 -38.72 -10.43
N SER A 162 15.74 -37.98 -9.79
CA SER A 162 15.10 -36.80 -10.38
C SER A 162 15.16 -35.63 -9.40
N TYR A 163 15.46 -34.44 -9.92
CA TYR A 163 15.48 -33.17 -9.20
C TYR A 163 14.39 -32.24 -9.73
N THR A 164 13.93 -31.32 -8.89
CA THR A 164 13.20 -30.13 -9.30
C THR A 164 13.72 -28.90 -8.57
N ALA A 165 13.74 -27.77 -9.27
CA ALA A 165 14.10 -26.48 -8.71
C ALA A 165 13.14 -25.41 -9.25
N PHE A 166 12.55 -24.63 -8.35
CA PHE A 166 11.72 -23.47 -8.69
C PHE A 166 11.66 -22.54 -7.48
N TYR A 167 11.25 -21.29 -7.67
CA TYR A 167 11.04 -20.37 -6.57
C TYR A 167 9.60 -19.86 -6.48
N THR A 168 9.18 -19.49 -5.27
CA THR A 168 7.88 -18.88 -4.98
C THR A 168 8.07 -17.63 -4.11
N TYR A 169 7.09 -16.73 -4.15
CA TYR A 169 7.08 -15.55 -3.29
C TYR A 169 6.35 -15.83 -1.99
N GLU A 170 7.02 -15.66 -0.85
CA GLU A 170 6.51 -15.95 0.49
C GLU A 170 6.90 -14.85 1.45
N ARG A 171 5.91 -14.25 2.13
CA ARG A 171 6.10 -13.22 3.17
C ARG A 171 7.20 -12.19 2.85
N TYR A 172 7.14 -11.59 1.66
CA TYR A 172 8.10 -10.55 1.23
C TYR A 172 9.52 -11.03 0.89
N PHE A 173 9.70 -12.34 0.70
CA PHE A 173 10.93 -12.96 0.20
C PHE A 173 10.63 -13.91 -0.94
N TYR A 174 11.64 -14.19 -1.76
CA TYR A 174 11.59 -15.30 -2.69
C TYR A 174 12.19 -16.54 -2.03
N VAL A 175 11.51 -17.67 -2.09
CA VAL A 175 11.99 -18.94 -1.55
C VAL A 175 12.30 -19.86 -2.71
N LEU A 176 13.58 -20.13 -2.95
CA LEU A 176 14.05 -21.18 -3.85
C LEU A 176 13.85 -22.52 -3.18
N PHE A 177 13.09 -23.37 -3.86
CA PHE A 177 12.88 -24.75 -3.50
C PHE A 177 13.72 -25.65 -4.38
N VAL A 178 14.46 -26.56 -3.77
CA VAL A 178 15.21 -27.62 -4.45
C VAL A 178 14.83 -28.94 -3.83
N ALA A 179 14.37 -29.89 -4.63
CA ALA A 179 14.08 -31.23 -4.15
C ALA A 179 14.62 -32.32 -5.05
N ARG A 180 14.84 -33.47 -4.42
CA ARG A 180 15.38 -34.68 -5.01
C ARG A 180 14.58 -35.89 -4.53
N ILE A 181 14.34 -36.79 -5.45
CA ILE A 181 13.83 -38.13 -5.15
C ILE A 181 14.71 -39.18 -5.82
N THR A 182 14.87 -40.33 -5.18
CA THR A 182 15.62 -41.48 -5.71
C THR A 182 14.78 -42.75 -5.72
N GLY A 183 15.06 -43.66 -6.65
CA GLY A 183 14.32 -44.91 -6.82
C GLY A 183 13.04 -44.77 -7.66
N GLY A 184 12.30 -45.87 -7.81
CA GLY A 184 11.05 -45.91 -8.61
C GLY A 184 11.26 -45.80 -10.12
N SER A 185 10.15 -45.82 -10.87
CA SER A 185 10.16 -45.47 -12.30
C SER A 185 10.26 -43.95 -12.49
N ALA A 186 10.62 -43.48 -13.69
CA ALA A 186 10.64 -42.05 -13.99
C ALA A 186 9.24 -41.40 -13.80
N GLU A 187 8.18 -42.08 -14.24
CA GLU A 187 6.79 -41.64 -14.05
C GLU A 187 6.40 -41.52 -12.58
N GLU A 188 6.82 -42.48 -11.74
CA GLU A 188 6.57 -42.43 -10.29
C GLU A 188 7.29 -41.25 -9.65
N ARG A 189 8.56 -41.01 -10.00
CA ARG A 189 9.33 -39.87 -9.50
C ARG A 189 8.69 -38.54 -9.90
N ALA A 190 8.34 -38.38 -11.18
CA ALA A 190 7.70 -37.18 -11.68
C ALA A 190 6.37 -36.91 -10.96
N LYS A 191 5.51 -37.92 -10.82
CA LYS A 191 4.23 -37.79 -10.10
C LYS A 191 4.44 -37.35 -8.65
N ARG A 192 5.33 -38.01 -7.91
CA ARG A 192 5.58 -37.72 -6.50
C ARG A 192 6.19 -36.33 -6.29
N LEU A 193 7.15 -35.93 -7.13
CA LEU A 193 7.71 -34.57 -7.08
C LEU A 193 6.68 -33.51 -7.47
N SER A 194 5.80 -33.79 -8.45
CA SER A 194 4.69 -32.89 -8.79
C SER A 194 3.73 -32.70 -7.63
N GLU A 195 3.27 -33.79 -7.00
CA GLU A 195 2.38 -33.73 -5.83
C GLU A 195 3.02 -32.94 -4.67
N PHE A 196 4.31 -33.18 -4.42
CA PHE A 196 5.07 -32.44 -3.42
C PHE A 196 5.20 -30.96 -3.75
N THR A 197 5.51 -30.62 -5.01
CA THR A 197 5.58 -29.24 -5.51
C THR A 197 4.26 -28.49 -5.32
N TRP A 198 3.12 -29.15 -5.60
CA TRP A 198 1.79 -28.56 -5.38
C TRP A 198 1.46 -28.29 -3.91
N SER A 199 2.14 -28.94 -2.95
CA SER A 199 2.00 -28.63 -1.52
C SER A 199 2.71 -27.33 -1.10
N ILE A 200 3.59 -26.80 -1.96
CA ILE A 200 4.44 -25.64 -1.67
C ILE A 200 3.91 -24.36 -2.33
N ILE A 201 3.41 -24.48 -3.57
CA ILE A 201 2.99 -23.34 -4.38
C ILE A 201 1.82 -22.61 -3.72
N THR A 202 2.04 -21.34 -3.36
CA THR A 202 0.99 -20.45 -2.87
C THR A 202 0.32 -19.73 -4.04
N MET A 203 -0.99 -19.90 -4.17
CA MET A 203 -1.78 -19.10 -5.11
C MET A 203 -2.16 -17.77 -4.43
N GLY A 204 -1.32 -16.75 -4.62
CA GLY A 204 -1.56 -15.41 -4.09
C GLY A 204 -1.00 -14.31 -5.00
N PRO A 205 -1.19 -13.03 -4.64
CA PRO A 205 -0.49 -11.95 -5.30
C PRO A 205 1.02 -12.09 -5.11
N SER A 206 1.77 -11.89 -6.18
CA SER A 206 3.24 -11.90 -6.19
C SER A 206 3.74 -10.69 -6.97
N PRO A 207 4.99 -10.25 -6.76
CA PRO A 207 5.56 -9.13 -7.49
C PRO A 207 5.45 -9.29 -9.02
N SER A 208 5.71 -10.49 -9.53
CA SER A 208 5.59 -10.78 -10.96
C SER A 208 4.15 -10.69 -11.48
N LYS A 209 3.14 -10.96 -10.64
CA LYS A 209 1.73 -10.71 -11.00
C LYS A 209 1.38 -9.22 -11.00
N VAL A 210 2.02 -8.42 -10.14
CA VAL A 210 1.89 -6.96 -10.15
C VAL A 210 2.43 -6.38 -11.46
N LEU A 211 3.55 -6.90 -11.96
CA LEU A 211 4.17 -6.46 -13.22
C LEU A 211 3.58 -7.13 -14.48
N GLY A 212 2.97 -8.31 -14.35
CA GLY A 212 2.37 -9.03 -15.47
C GLY A 212 0.85 -8.87 -15.56
N LEU A 213 0.11 -9.48 -14.63
CA LEU A 213 -1.35 -9.56 -14.69
C LEU A 213 -2.04 -8.22 -14.39
N PHE A 214 -1.46 -7.42 -13.49
CA PHE A 214 -2.05 -6.17 -13.01
C PHE A 214 -1.46 -4.91 -13.67
N LEU A 215 -0.58 -5.10 -14.66
CA LEU A 215 -0.05 -4.03 -15.48
C LEU A 215 -0.79 -4.02 -16.83
N PRO A 216 -1.58 -2.98 -17.15
CA PRO A 216 -2.42 -2.96 -18.36
C PRO A 216 -1.64 -2.62 -19.64
N VAL A 217 -0.29 -2.62 -19.59
CA VAL A 217 0.60 -2.24 -20.67
C VAL A 217 1.64 -3.34 -20.88
N LYS A 218 2.05 -3.53 -22.14
CA LYS A 218 3.15 -4.43 -22.49
C LYS A 218 4.44 -3.63 -22.59
N VAL A 219 5.52 -4.16 -22.03
CA VAL A 219 6.84 -3.55 -22.08
C VAL A 219 7.76 -4.46 -22.89
N VAL A 220 8.43 -3.89 -23.87
CA VAL A 220 9.54 -4.54 -24.57
C VAL A 220 10.78 -4.32 -23.70
N GLU A 221 11.31 -5.39 -23.13
CA GLU A 221 12.40 -5.35 -22.15
C GLU A 221 13.63 -4.60 -22.69
N GLY A 222 14.26 -3.81 -21.81
CA GLY A 222 15.46 -3.05 -22.08
C GLY A 222 16.11 -2.55 -20.79
N ASN A 223 17.29 -1.93 -20.90
CA ASN A 223 18.02 -1.39 -19.74
C ASN A 223 18.57 0.01 -20.06
N TRP A 224 17.66 0.99 -20.10
CA TRP A 224 17.95 2.39 -20.43
C TRP A 224 18.29 3.23 -19.18
N SER A 225 17.73 2.89 -18.03
CA SER A 225 17.79 3.65 -16.78
C SER A 225 19.24 3.78 -16.30
N ARG A 226 19.98 2.66 -16.26
CA ARG A 226 21.39 2.61 -15.89
C ARG A 226 22.27 3.40 -16.84
N GLY A 227 22.00 3.32 -18.14
CA GLY A 227 22.70 4.09 -19.17
C GLY A 227 22.51 5.60 -19.03
N ARG A 228 21.45 6.04 -18.35
CA ARG A 228 21.15 7.44 -18.03
C ARG A 228 21.50 7.83 -16.59
N GLY A 229 22.16 6.96 -15.84
CA GLY A 229 22.64 7.23 -14.49
C GLY A 229 21.63 6.96 -13.36
N LEU A 230 20.49 6.33 -13.65
CA LEU A 230 19.54 5.88 -12.62
C LEU A 230 19.84 4.43 -12.24
N ILE A 231 20.10 4.16 -10.96
CA ILE A 231 20.34 2.81 -10.46
C ILE A 231 19.31 2.52 -9.37
N PHE A 232 18.50 1.47 -9.55
CA PHE A 232 17.51 1.04 -8.57
C PHE A 232 18.01 -0.20 -7.82
N SER A 233 17.66 -0.30 -6.53
CA SER A 233 17.93 -1.50 -5.75
C SER A 233 16.92 -1.69 -4.63
N GLY A 234 16.92 -2.88 -4.03
CA GLY A 234 16.02 -3.25 -2.92
C GLY A 234 14.59 -3.61 -3.35
N TYR A 235 14.28 -3.56 -4.64
CA TYR A 235 13.01 -4.03 -5.19
C TYR A 235 12.92 -5.55 -5.09
N LEU A 236 11.68 -6.05 -5.04
CA LEU A 236 11.32 -7.46 -5.12
C LEU A 236 11.35 -7.97 -6.56
N ASP A 237 10.87 -7.17 -7.50
CA ASP A 237 10.83 -7.49 -8.92
C ASP A 237 10.82 -6.20 -9.75
N ASP A 238 11.30 -6.27 -10.99
CA ASP A 238 11.38 -5.12 -11.90
C ASP A 238 10.95 -5.47 -13.32
N LEU A 239 10.46 -4.45 -14.03
CA LEU A 239 10.17 -4.51 -15.46
C LEU A 239 10.58 -3.18 -16.08
N GLU A 240 11.66 -3.20 -16.85
CA GLU A 240 12.22 -2.03 -17.50
C GLU A 240 12.23 -2.21 -19.02
N GLY A 241 11.96 -1.12 -19.75
CA GLY A 241 12.06 -1.12 -21.20
C GLY A 241 11.30 0.01 -21.87
N THR A 242 10.71 -0.29 -23.02
CA THR A 242 9.87 0.65 -23.77
C THR A 242 8.46 0.10 -23.87
N VAL A 243 7.43 0.91 -23.65
CA VAL A 243 6.04 0.45 -23.80
C VAL A 243 5.74 0.15 -25.27
N ASP A 244 5.24 -1.06 -25.53
CA ASP A 244 4.93 -1.57 -26.86
C ASP A 244 4.02 -0.60 -27.64
N GLY A 245 4.41 -0.29 -28.88
CA GLY A 245 3.70 0.68 -29.72
C GLY A 245 3.92 2.16 -29.37
N THR A 246 4.83 2.51 -28.45
CA THR A 246 5.15 3.89 -28.07
C THR A 246 6.66 4.14 -28.01
N ASN A 247 7.09 5.40 -27.84
CA ASN A 247 8.49 5.73 -27.55
C ASN A 247 8.73 6.05 -26.06
N ILE A 248 7.83 5.60 -25.17
CA ILE A 248 7.95 5.87 -23.74
C ILE A 248 8.85 4.82 -23.10
N SER A 249 10.01 5.30 -22.63
CA SER A 249 10.89 4.52 -21.77
C SER A 249 10.28 4.43 -20.37
N THR A 250 10.28 3.24 -19.79
CA THR A 250 9.60 2.97 -18.53
C THR A 250 10.43 2.07 -17.62
N VAL A 251 10.26 2.27 -16.32
CA VAL A 251 10.75 1.41 -15.24
C VAL A 251 9.58 1.18 -14.29
N PHE A 252 9.22 -0.07 -14.05
CA PHE A 252 8.26 -0.49 -13.02
C PHE A 252 8.99 -1.32 -11.98
N LEU A 253 8.89 -0.93 -10.71
CA LEU A 253 9.60 -1.57 -9.61
C LEU A 253 8.59 -1.96 -8.54
N VAL A 254 8.61 -3.22 -8.13
CA VAL A 254 7.77 -3.69 -7.02
C VAL A 254 8.60 -3.76 -5.77
N TYR A 255 8.15 -3.11 -4.72
CA TYR A 255 8.76 -3.05 -3.40
C TYR A 255 7.86 -3.70 -2.37
N ARG A 256 8.46 -4.07 -1.23
CA ARG A 256 7.67 -4.43 -0.04
C ARG A 256 6.86 -3.21 0.40
N PRO A 257 5.79 -3.40 1.18
CA PRO A 257 5.12 -2.29 1.82
C PRO A 257 6.13 -1.37 2.51
N ARG A 258 5.99 -0.05 2.29
CA ARG A 258 6.80 1.05 2.85
C ARG A 258 8.15 1.30 2.18
N GLU A 259 8.71 0.33 1.45
CA GLU A 259 10.01 0.49 0.79
C GLU A 259 9.90 1.34 -0.49
N GLY A 260 8.79 1.22 -1.22
CA GLY A 260 8.60 1.91 -2.50
C GLY A 260 8.44 3.41 -2.33
N ARG A 261 7.78 3.85 -1.26
CA ARG A 261 7.64 5.28 -0.93
C ARG A 261 8.98 6.01 -0.85
N GLU A 262 9.98 5.40 -0.24
CA GLU A 262 11.29 6.05 -0.06
C GLU A 262 12.01 6.25 -1.38
N VAL A 263 11.86 5.29 -2.31
CA VAL A 263 12.41 5.37 -3.66
C VAL A 263 11.68 6.42 -4.48
N TYR A 264 10.35 6.46 -4.38
CA TYR A 264 9.52 7.49 -5.00
C TYR A 264 9.93 8.92 -4.56
N LEU A 265 10.10 9.15 -3.25
CA LEU A 265 10.53 10.45 -2.74
C LEU A 265 11.94 10.85 -3.19
N GLN A 266 12.88 9.90 -3.20
CA GLN A 266 14.23 10.16 -3.71
C GLN A 266 14.21 10.54 -5.20
N LEU A 267 13.36 9.87 -6.00
CA LEU A 267 13.19 10.23 -7.42
C LEU A 267 12.62 11.63 -7.57
N LYS A 268 11.55 11.94 -6.82
CA LYS A 268 10.91 13.25 -6.81
C LYS A 268 11.91 14.37 -6.49
N GLU A 269 12.66 14.21 -5.40
CA GLU A 269 13.71 15.12 -4.96
C GLU A 269 14.77 15.31 -6.06
N ALA A 270 15.26 14.19 -6.62
CA ALA A 270 16.27 14.25 -7.66
C ALA A 270 15.79 15.00 -8.92
N PHE A 271 14.52 14.86 -9.33
CA PHE A 271 13.98 15.64 -10.44
C PHE A 271 13.88 17.13 -10.09
N LEU A 272 13.34 17.49 -8.93
CA LEU A 272 13.23 18.88 -8.47
C LEU A 272 14.60 19.57 -8.36
N ASP A 273 15.58 18.90 -7.76
CA ASP A 273 16.97 19.39 -7.60
C ASP A 273 17.68 19.61 -8.94
N ASN A 274 17.27 18.86 -9.98
CA ASN A 274 17.82 18.98 -11.32
C ASN A 274 17.02 19.96 -12.20
N GLY A 275 16.25 20.86 -11.60
CA GLY A 275 15.57 21.95 -12.31
C GLY A 275 14.29 21.55 -13.04
N TRP A 276 13.78 20.33 -12.83
CA TRP A 276 12.49 19.94 -13.38
C TRP A 276 11.37 20.66 -12.64
N THR A 277 10.42 21.20 -13.39
CA THR A 277 9.24 21.87 -12.81
C THR A 277 8.04 20.94 -12.87
N GLU A 278 7.39 20.73 -11.74
CA GLU A 278 6.14 19.98 -11.68
C GLU A 278 5.03 20.75 -12.39
N LYS A 279 4.23 20.04 -13.19
CA LYS A 279 3.09 20.57 -13.93
C LYS A 279 1.84 19.82 -13.54
N GLU A 280 0.71 20.50 -13.71
CA GLU A 280 -0.59 19.85 -13.56
C GLU A 280 -0.69 18.65 -14.50
N TYR A 281 -1.18 17.55 -13.94
CA TYR A 281 -1.41 16.33 -14.67
C TYR A 281 -2.91 16.08 -14.83
N ALA A 282 -3.35 16.06 -16.08
CA ALA A 282 -4.75 16.09 -16.48
C ALA A 282 -5.53 14.77 -16.33
N ASN A 283 -4.92 13.69 -15.82
CA ASN A 283 -5.62 12.41 -15.64
C ASN A 283 -5.49 11.97 -14.19
N THR A 284 -6.57 12.10 -13.44
CA THR A 284 -6.49 11.83 -12.01
C THR A 284 -6.87 10.39 -11.67
N TYR A 285 -7.26 9.58 -12.65
CA TYR A 285 -7.59 8.16 -12.46
C TYR A 285 -6.68 7.48 -11.44
N THR A 286 -7.26 7.05 -10.32
CA THR A 286 -6.53 6.47 -9.19
C THR A 286 -6.69 4.97 -9.10
N GLN A 287 -7.50 4.33 -9.96
CA GLN A 287 -7.92 2.94 -9.74
C GLN A 287 -7.73 2.02 -10.92
N ASN A 288 -7.38 0.78 -10.57
CA ASN A 288 -7.52 -0.42 -11.37
C ASN A 288 -8.10 -1.52 -10.45
N PRO A 289 -8.51 -2.71 -10.93
CA PRO A 289 -9.18 -3.70 -10.07
C PRO A 289 -8.23 -4.31 -9.03
N ALA A 290 -6.93 -4.11 -9.20
CA ALA A 290 -5.88 -4.73 -8.42
C ALA A 290 -5.25 -3.78 -7.38
N GLY A 291 -5.60 -2.49 -7.41
CA GLY A 291 -4.97 -1.50 -6.54
C GLY A 291 -5.36 -0.05 -6.82
N SER A 292 -4.70 0.85 -6.10
CA SER A 292 -4.90 2.30 -6.25
C SER A 292 -3.58 3.07 -6.23
N MET A 293 -3.56 4.18 -6.96
CA MET A 293 -2.50 5.18 -6.86
C MET A 293 -2.48 5.79 -5.46
N VAL A 294 -1.29 5.97 -4.90
CA VAL A 294 -1.04 6.62 -3.61
C VAL A 294 -0.57 8.04 -3.82
N ALA A 295 0.39 8.22 -4.73
CA ALA A 295 0.95 9.52 -5.10
C ALA A 295 1.43 9.48 -6.56
N GLY A 296 1.51 10.63 -7.20
CA GLY A 296 2.11 10.77 -8.52
C GLY A 296 2.51 12.22 -8.79
N ASP A 297 3.64 12.39 -9.46
CA ASP A 297 4.16 13.69 -9.88
C ASP A 297 4.45 13.65 -11.38
N TYR A 298 4.16 14.77 -12.04
CA TYR A 298 4.42 14.94 -13.46
C TYR A 298 5.29 16.17 -13.70
N PHE A 299 6.41 15.95 -14.36
CA PHE A 299 7.39 16.98 -14.66
C PHE A 299 7.51 17.17 -16.17
N GLU A 300 7.68 18.43 -16.60
CA GLU A 300 8.02 18.74 -17.99
C GLU A 300 9.26 19.64 -18.03
N ALA A 301 10.23 19.29 -18.87
CA ALA A 301 11.38 20.12 -19.19
C ALA A 301 11.87 19.84 -20.62
N ASP A 302 12.30 20.88 -21.34
CA ASP A 302 12.88 20.76 -22.68
C ASP A 302 12.06 19.91 -23.68
N GLY A 303 10.72 20.03 -23.63
CA GLY A 303 9.82 19.26 -24.50
C GLY A 303 9.72 17.76 -24.16
N THR A 304 10.25 17.35 -23.02
CA THR A 304 10.23 15.99 -22.48
C THR A 304 9.35 15.93 -21.24
N GLY A 305 8.56 14.86 -21.11
CA GLY A 305 7.72 14.58 -19.95
C GLY A 305 8.30 13.44 -19.12
N VAL A 306 8.23 13.60 -17.80
CA VAL A 306 8.52 12.58 -16.81
C VAL A 306 7.30 12.41 -15.93
N TYR A 307 6.90 11.17 -15.69
CA TYR A 307 5.90 10.84 -14.70
C TYR A 307 6.47 9.83 -13.72
N ILE A 308 6.33 10.10 -12.43
CA ILE A 308 6.60 9.13 -11.37
C ILE A 308 5.33 8.85 -10.59
N GLU A 309 5.12 7.61 -10.21
CA GLU A 309 3.99 7.21 -9.35
C GLU A 309 4.41 6.23 -8.28
N LEU A 310 3.70 6.30 -7.15
CA LEU A 310 3.64 5.28 -6.13
C LEU A 310 2.23 4.71 -6.11
N ALA A 311 2.11 3.41 -6.28
CA ALA A 311 0.84 2.68 -6.28
C ALA A 311 0.84 1.55 -5.27
N ARG A 312 -0.32 1.27 -4.66
CA ARG A 312 -0.53 0.09 -3.82
C ARG A 312 -1.33 -0.93 -4.61
N ILE A 313 -0.69 -2.06 -4.97
CA ILE A 313 -1.30 -3.12 -5.78
C ILE A 313 -1.14 -4.44 -5.03
N ALA A 314 -2.26 -5.08 -4.73
CA ALA A 314 -2.30 -6.36 -4.01
C ALA A 314 -1.37 -6.43 -2.78
N SER A 315 -1.45 -5.41 -1.92
CA SER A 315 -0.66 -5.24 -0.70
C SER A 315 0.86 -5.07 -0.90
N MET A 316 1.32 -4.76 -2.11
CA MET A 316 2.70 -4.36 -2.42
C MET A 316 2.73 -2.90 -2.92
N GLU A 317 3.91 -2.30 -2.94
CA GLU A 317 4.12 -0.95 -3.49
C GLU A 317 4.77 -1.05 -4.86
N ARG A 318 4.16 -0.47 -5.89
CA ARG A 318 4.77 -0.31 -7.21
C ARG A 318 5.21 1.13 -7.39
N VAL A 319 6.50 1.34 -7.67
CA VAL A 319 7.01 2.61 -8.15
C VAL A 319 7.12 2.53 -9.66
N SER A 320 6.56 3.51 -10.37
CA SER A 320 6.71 3.59 -11.83
C SER A 320 7.38 4.89 -12.22
N LEU A 321 8.26 4.84 -13.21
CA LEU A 321 8.88 5.98 -13.87
C LEU A 321 8.59 5.88 -15.37
N LEU A 322 7.99 6.90 -15.95
CA LEU A 322 7.73 7.04 -17.39
C LEU A 322 8.51 8.24 -17.91
N PHE A 323 9.20 8.06 -19.02
CA PHE A 323 10.03 9.09 -19.64
C PHE A 323 9.80 9.13 -21.15
N GLY A 324 9.50 10.31 -21.71
CA GLY A 324 9.39 10.46 -23.16
C GLY A 324 8.61 11.70 -23.58
N ASN A 325 7.88 11.62 -24.69
CA ASN A 325 7.09 12.75 -25.18
C ASN A 325 5.95 13.08 -24.19
N PRO A 326 5.75 14.36 -23.81
CA PRO A 326 4.70 14.78 -22.86
C PRO A 326 3.30 14.24 -23.15
N ARG A 327 2.89 14.24 -24.43
CA ARG A 327 1.56 13.77 -24.83
C ARG A 327 1.42 12.26 -24.72
N GLU A 328 2.46 11.51 -25.08
CA GLU A 328 2.47 10.06 -24.98
C GLU A 328 2.53 9.60 -23.51
N VAL A 329 3.31 10.28 -22.66
CA VAL A 329 3.31 10.02 -21.20
C VAL A 329 1.91 10.23 -20.62
N LYS A 330 1.25 11.34 -20.96
CA LYS A 330 -0.13 11.62 -20.52
C LYS A 330 -1.13 10.57 -20.99
N ALA A 331 -1.02 10.12 -22.23
CA ALA A 331 -1.88 9.05 -22.75
C ALA A 331 -1.63 7.72 -22.01
N LEU A 332 -0.37 7.38 -21.74
CA LEU A 332 0.01 6.13 -21.09
C LEU A 332 -0.47 6.03 -19.64
N VAL A 333 -0.36 7.10 -18.87
CA VAL A 333 -0.88 7.11 -17.48
C VAL A 333 -2.41 6.91 -17.47
N GLY A 334 -3.13 7.45 -18.46
CA GLY A 334 -4.56 7.14 -18.65
C GLY A 334 -4.85 5.68 -19.03
N LEU A 335 -3.87 4.92 -19.51
CA LEU A 335 -3.99 3.47 -19.71
C LEU A 335 -3.66 2.68 -18.45
N LEU A 336 -2.69 3.15 -17.65
CA LEU A 336 -2.32 2.56 -16.36
C LEU A 336 -3.48 2.58 -15.36
N TRP A 337 -4.28 3.64 -15.42
CA TRP A 337 -5.42 3.87 -14.54
C TRP A 337 -6.68 4.09 -15.35
N ARG A 338 -7.67 3.20 -15.19
CA ARG A 338 -8.89 3.19 -16.04
C ARG A 338 -10.15 3.61 -15.30
N TRP A 339 -10.11 3.73 -13.97
CA TRP A 339 -11.28 4.05 -13.15
C TRP A 339 -10.98 5.10 -12.08
N GLY A 340 -12.02 5.84 -11.72
CA GLY A 340 -12.05 6.77 -10.59
C GLY A 340 -11.12 7.96 -10.78
N ASP A 341 -11.59 8.99 -11.49
CA ASP A 341 -10.97 10.32 -11.51
C ASP A 341 -11.38 11.06 -10.22
N PRO A 342 -10.53 11.14 -9.17
CA PRO A 342 -10.80 11.88 -7.94
C PRO A 342 -11.13 13.35 -8.18
N THR A 343 -10.85 13.91 -9.35
CA THR A 343 -11.15 15.31 -9.66
C THR A 343 -12.40 15.47 -10.53
N GLU A 344 -13.15 14.40 -10.77
CA GLU A 344 -14.37 14.45 -11.54
C GLU A 344 -15.39 15.35 -10.83
N GLY A 345 -15.88 16.36 -11.54
CA GLY A 345 -16.80 17.35 -10.97
C GLY A 345 -16.16 18.27 -9.93
N LEU A 346 -14.85 18.22 -9.72
CA LEU A 346 -14.13 19.17 -8.87
C LEU A 346 -14.23 20.57 -9.47
N SER A 347 -14.71 21.51 -8.67
CA SER A 347 -14.81 22.92 -9.03
C SER A 347 -14.20 23.76 -7.92
N PHE A 348 -13.25 24.61 -8.29
CA PHE A 348 -12.64 25.58 -7.40
C PHE A 348 -12.33 26.87 -8.14
N GLU A 349 -12.20 27.95 -7.38
CA GLU A 349 -11.79 29.26 -7.85
C GLU A 349 -10.45 29.65 -7.24
N GLN A 350 -9.73 30.54 -7.92
CA GLN A 350 -8.55 31.17 -7.35
C GLN A 350 -8.94 32.03 -6.15
N GLY A 351 -8.56 31.58 -4.95
CA GLY A 351 -8.68 32.41 -3.75
C GLY A 351 -7.51 33.39 -3.60
N LYS A 352 -7.64 34.31 -2.63
CA LYS A 352 -6.60 35.29 -2.31
C LYS A 352 -5.31 34.62 -1.81
N ASP A 353 -5.48 33.55 -1.07
CA ASP A 353 -4.40 32.80 -0.42
C ASP A 353 -4.42 31.33 -0.88
N LEU A 354 -5.43 30.55 -0.48
CA LEU A 354 -5.66 29.16 -0.87
C LEU A 354 -6.79 29.03 -1.92
N PRO A 355 -6.89 27.90 -2.65
CA PRO A 355 -8.04 27.61 -3.51
C PRO A 355 -9.37 27.68 -2.77
N LYS A 356 -10.42 28.17 -3.45
CA LYS A 356 -11.80 28.24 -2.94
C LYS A 356 -12.64 27.14 -3.56
N GLY A 357 -13.21 26.25 -2.77
CA GLY A 357 -13.99 25.11 -3.29
C GLY A 357 -14.30 24.09 -2.20
N VAL A 358 -15.08 23.07 -2.55
CA VAL A 358 -15.38 21.94 -1.66
C VAL A 358 -14.69 20.69 -2.17
N PHE A 359 -13.81 20.14 -1.35
CA PHE A 359 -13.01 18.95 -1.64
C PHE A 359 -13.64 17.73 -0.95
N LYS A 360 -13.96 16.68 -1.71
CA LYS A 360 -14.67 15.51 -1.20
C LYS A 360 -14.30 14.25 -1.97
N PRO A 361 -14.21 13.07 -1.33
CA PRO A 361 -14.02 11.82 -2.06
C PRO A 361 -15.13 11.62 -3.09
N VAL A 362 -14.78 11.11 -4.28
CA VAL A 362 -15.75 10.79 -5.34
C VAL A 362 -16.03 9.30 -5.41
N SER A 363 -15.10 8.46 -4.95
CA SER A 363 -15.30 7.03 -5.00
C SER A 363 -16.25 6.55 -3.90
N GLU A 364 -17.28 5.83 -4.31
CA GLU A 364 -18.17 5.08 -3.41
C GLU A 364 -17.47 3.80 -2.89
N ARG A 365 -16.24 3.89 -2.34
CA ARG A 365 -15.51 2.71 -1.79
C ARG A 365 -16.17 2.12 -0.54
N GLY A 366 -17.40 2.49 -0.22
CA GLY A 366 -18.16 1.99 0.91
C GLY A 366 -18.40 0.48 0.78
N VAL A 367 -17.97 -0.27 1.78
CA VAL A 367 -18.46 -1.64 1.98
C VAL A 367 -19.93 -1.51 2.38
N GLY A 368 -20.86 -2.18 1.69
CA GLY A 368 -22.28 -2.09 2.04
C GLY A 368 -22.52 -2.43 3.53
N PRO A 369 -23.48 -1.77 4.21
CA PRO A 369 -23.71 -1.96 5.64
C PRO A 369 -23.77 -3.42 6.11
N GLY A 370 -24.44 -4.32 5.38
CA GLY A 370 -24.52 -5.74 5.71
C GLY A 370 -23.23 -6.53 5.50
N THR A 371 -22.35 -6.06 4.62
CA THR A 371 -21.03 -6.67 4.44
C THR A 371 -20.13 -6.37 5.63
N VAL A 372 -20.24 -5.19 6.25
CA VAL A 372 -19.55 -4.84 7.52
C VAL A 372 -19.90 -5.86 8.60
N ILE A 373 -21.20 -6.14 8.78
CA ILE A 373 -21.69 -7.15 9.74
C ILE A 373 -21.13 -8.53 9.40
N SER A 374 -21.20 -8.93 8.13
CA SER A 374 -20.76 -10.26 7.68
C SER A 374 -19.27 -10.50 7.95
N MET A 375 -18.43 -9.49 7.71
CA MET A 375 -16.99 -9.56 7.99
C MET A 375 -16.72 -9.69 9.49
N VAL A 376 -17.35 -8.84 10.32
CA VAL A 376 -17.21 -8.90 11.78
C VAL A 376 -17.67 -10.25 12.33
N LEU A 377 -18.81 -10.76 11.87
CA LEU A 377 -19.30 -12.08 12.26
C LEU A 377 -18.39 -13.22 11.78
N GLY A 378 -17.80 -13.08 10.59
CA GLY A 378 -16.84 -14.05 10.04
C GLY A 378 -15.61 -14.21 10.94
N ASP A 379 -15.11 -13.12 11.50
CA ASP A 379 -14.01 -13.16 12.47
C ASP A 379 -14.46 -13.70 13.82
N LEU A 380 -15.57 -13.21 14.37
CA LEU A 380 -16.05 -13.66 15.67
C LEU A 380 -16.41 -15.15 15.70
N ARG A 381 -16.89 -15.71 14.58
CA ARG A 381 -17.23 -17.14 14.48
C ARG A 381 -16.02 -18.06 14.53
N LYS A 382 -14.79 -17.54 14.39
CA LYS A 382 -13.56 -18.33 14.57
C LYS A 382 -13.35 -18.69 16.04
N ASP A 383 -13.78 -17.80 16.94
CA ASP A 383 -13.50 -17.88 18.38
C ASP A 383 -14.76 -18.10 19.25
N PHE A 384 -15.95 -17.82 18.72
CA PHE A 384 -17.21 -17.92 19.45
C PHE A 384 -18.28 -18.70 18.68
N ASN A 385 -19.03 -19.53 19.43
CA ASN A 385 -20.21 -20.22 18.90
C ASN A 385 -21.41 -19.27 18.89
N ILE A 386 -21.57 -18.51 17.81
CA ILE A 386 -22.61 -17.49 17.65
C ILE A 386 -23.89 -18.09 17.07
N THR A 387 -25.00 -17.92 17.77
CA THR A 387 -26.36 -18.21 17.27
C THR A 387 -27.11 -16.91 16.97
N THR A 388 -27.73 -16.82 15.79
CA THR A 388 -28.65 -15.72 15.48
C THR A 388 -29.92 -15.87 16.32
N ASP A 389 -30.26 -14.85 17.09
CA ASP A 389 -31.42 -14.87 17.99
C ASP A 389 -31.93 -13.44 18.25
N PHE A 390 -33.20 -13.32 18.64
CA PHE A 390 -33.73 -12.05 19.15
C PHE A 390 -33.19 -11.83 20.57
N VAL A 391 -32.69 -10.63 20.81
CA VAL A 391 -32.08 -10.23 22.08
C VAL A 391 -32.97 -9.23 22.80
N ASP A 392 -32.95 -9.25 24.13
CA ASP A 392 -33.69 -8.30 24.95
C ASP A 392 -32.86 -7.02 25.13
N ILE A 393 -32.70 -6.30 24.00
CA ILE A 393 -32.06 -5.00 23.85
C ILE A 393 -32.95 -4.15 22.93
N PRO A 394 -33.28 -2.88 23.28
CA PRO A 394 -34.18 -2.05 22.47
C PRO A 394 -33.65 -1.79 21.05
N GLU A 395 -34.52 -1.88 20.05
CA GLU A 395 -34.19 -1.55 18.67
C GLU A 395 -34.01 -0.02 18.49
N VAL A 396 -33.05 0.36 17.65
CA VAL A 396 -32.83 1.75 17.20
C VAL A 396 -32.59 1.79 15.70
N PRO A 397 -32.90 2.91 15.02
CA PRO A 397 -32.72 3.02 13.57
C PRO A 397 -31.25 2.79 13.19
N ALA A 398 -30.97 1.84 12.31
CA ALA A 398 -29.63 1.58 11.77
C ALA A 398 -29.71 1.29 10.26
N ALA A 399 -28.62 1.54 9.54
CA ALA A 399 -28.55 1.23 8.10
C ALA A 399 -28.55 -0.29 7.85
N ASP A 400 -27.99 -1.05 8.78
CA ASP A 400 -28.11 -2.50 8.87
C ASP A 400 -27.85 -2.93 10.32
N TRP A 401 -28.33 -4.11 10.70
CA TRP A 401 -28.18 -4.61 12.06
C TRP A 401 -28.16 -6.14 12.13
N TYR A 402 -27.57 -6.65 13.21
CA TYR A 402 -27.57 -8.07 13.53
C TYR A 402 -27.70 -8.28 15.02
N THR A 403 -28.44 -9.30 15.42
CA THR A 403 -28.58 -9.73 16.81
C THR A 403 -28.16 -11.19 16.97
N GLY A 404 -27.50 -11.49 18.08
CA GLY A 404 -27.04 -12.83 18.35
C GLY A 404 -26.72 -13.10 19.81
N ARG A 405 -26.45 -14.37 20.09
CA ARG A 405 -26.04 -14.88 21.40
C ARG A 405 -24.76 -15.70 21.29
N THR A 406 -23.95 -15.65 22.35
CA THR A 406 -22.80 -16.55 22.54
C THR A 406 -22.65 -16.82 24.03
N GLY A 407 -22.90 -18.07 24.45
CA GLY A 407 -22.97 -18.42 25.86
C GLY A 407 -24.08 -17.64 26.60
N ASP A 408 -23.70 -16.92 27.65
CA ASP A 408 -24.57 -16.06 28.47
C ASP A 408 -24.61 -14.60 27.99
N VAL A 409 -24.01 -14.30 26.83
CA VAL A 409 -23.92 -12.95 26.27
C VAL A 409 -24.92 -12.76 25.15
N GLU A 410 -25.70 -11.68 25.24
CA GLU A 410 -26.55 -11.17 24.16
C GLU A 410 -25.85 -9.97 23.51
N PHE A 411 -25.89 -9.85 22.19
CA PHE A 411 -25.29 -8.70 21.52
C PHE A 411 -26.05 -8.24 20.29
N MET A 412 -25.87 -6.96 19.97
CA MET A 412 -26.29 -6.35 18.71
C MET A 412 -25.11 -5.67 18.02
N LEU A 413 -25.09 -5.75 16.70
CA LEU A 413 -24.22 -4.99 15.81
C LEU A 413 -25.11 -4.03 15.04
N LEU A 414 -24.86 -2.73 15.14
CA LEU A 414 -25.66 -1.67 14.49
C LEU A 414 -24.75 -0.82 13.61
N VAL A 415 -25.06 -0.75 12.31
CA VAL A 415 -24.22 -0.07 11.32
C VAL A 415 -24.82 1.29 10.95
N TYR A 416 -23.99 2.32 10.93
CA TYR A 416 -24.37 3.70 10.64
C TYR A 416 -23.46 4.33 9.58
N PRO A 417 -24.03 5.17 8.71
CA PRO A 417 -23.29 5.78 7.61
C PRO A 417 -22.35 6.90 8.05
N ASN A 418 -22.58 7.52 9.22
CA ASN A 418 -21.76 8.61 9.73
C ASN A 418 -21.89 8.78 11.26
N ALA A 419 -21.03 9.63 11.81
CA ALA A 419 -20.93 9.90 13.25
C ALA A 419 -22.25 10.43 13.82
N THR A 420 -22.90 11.37 13.10
CA THR A 420 -24.14 12.00 13.54
C THR A 420 -25.25 10.97 13.68
N ALA A 421 -25.47 10.14 12.65
CA ALA A 421 -26.47 9.07 12.69
C ALA A 421 -26.21 8.09 13.84
N CYS A 422 -24.95 7.71 14.05
CA CYS A 422 -24.54 6.84 15.16
C CYS A 422 -24.85 7.49 16.52
N LEU A 423 -24.43 8.73 16.74
CA LEU A 423 -24.64 9.44 18.01
C LEU A 423 -26.13 9.67 18.30
N THR A 424 -26.92 10.05 17.28
CA THR A 424 -28.37 10.20 17.41
C THR A 424 -29.04 8.88 17.82
N ALA A 425 -28.67 7.77 17.19
CA ALA A 425 -29.22 6.47 17.55
C ALA A 425 -28.75 5.98 18.94
N LEU A 426 -27.52 6.31 19.34
CA LEU A 426 -27.04 6.05 20.69
C LEU A 426 -27.82 6.87 21.73
N ASP A 427 -28.21 8.11 21.42
CA ASP A 427 -29.06 8.95 22.27
C ASP A 427 -30.46 8.35 22.42
N GLU A 428 -31.07 7.92 21.30
CA GLU A 428 -32.35 7.21 21.32
C GLU A 428 -32.28 5.90 22.14
N LEU A 429 -31.21 5.11 21.98
CA LEU A 429 -30.98 3.89 22.76
C LEU A 429 -30.89 4.20 24.26
N THR A 430 -30.18 5.28 24.62
CA THR A 430 -30.09 5.73 26.02
C THR A 430 -31.47 6.06 26.57
N GLU A 431 -32.29 6.83 25.85
CA GLU A 431 -33.63 7.20 26.30
C GLU A 431 -34.51 5.97 26.52
N LYS A 432 -34.49 5.01 25.58
CA LYS A 432 -35.23 3.74 25.70
C LYS A 432 -34.78 2.92 26.90
N LEU A 433 -33.46 2.73 27.08
CA LEU A 433 -32.91 1.99 28.21
C LEU A 433 -33.28 2.63 29.56
N LEU A 434 -33.17 3.96 29.66
CA LEU A 434 -33.58 4.69 30.88
C LEU A 434 -35.08 4.52 31.15
N GLY A 435 -35.92 4.56 30.11
CA GLY A 435 -37.36 4.33 30.20
C GLY A 435 -37.72 2.90 30.68
N GLU A 436 -36.89 1.91 30.35
CA GLU A 436 -37.01 0.52 30.79
C GLU A 436 -36.34 0.21 32.14
N GLY A 437 -35.93 1.25 32.88
CA GLY A 437 -35.38 1.12 34.24
C GLY A 437 -33.89 0.80 34.31
N TRP A 438 -33.15 0.84 33.20
CA TRP A 438 -31.69 0.75 33.24
C TRP A 438 -31.09 2.01 33.85
N LYS A 439 -30.00 1.86 34.60
CA LYS A 439 -29.23 2.96 35.18
C LYS A 439 -27.90 3.10 34.46
N ARG A 440 -27.61 4.30 33.94
CA ARG A 440 -26.31 4.63 33.35
C ARG A 440 -25.22 4.67 34.44
N THR A 441 -24.11 3.99 34.21
CA THR A 441 -23.00 3.81 35.18
C THR A 441 -21.69 4.46 34.73
N ASP A 442 -21.58 4.88 33.47
CA ASP A 442 -20.41 5.63 32.98
C ASP A 442 -20.47 7.11 33.36
N LYS A 443 -19.32 7.79 33.35
CA LYS A 443 -19.19 9.22 33.71
C LYS A 443 -19.56 10.19 32.57
N GLY A 444 -20.06 9.70 31.43
CA GLY A 444 -20.40 10.53 30.27
C GLY A 444 -19.21 11.21 29.59
N ARG A 445 -17.97 10.75 29.85
CA ARG A 445 -16.76 11.37 29.28
C ARG A 445 -16.50 10.99 27.82
N GLU A 446 -16.94 9.81 27.40
CA GLU A 446 -16.74 9.28 26.06
C GLU A 446 -18.10 9.22 25.35
N PRO A 447 -18.38 10.05 24.33
CA PRO A 447 -19.69 10.08 23.68
C PRO A 447 -20.04 8.78 22.95
N TYR A 448 -19.03 7.99 22.57
CA TYR A 448 -19.15 6.75 21.81
C TYR A 448 -19.12 5.47 22.65
N ALA A 449 -19.04 5.60 23.98
CA ALA A 449 -19.08 4.47 24.90
C ALA A 449 -20.09 4.75 26.02
N ARG A 450 -21.03 3.82 26.24
CA ARG A 450 -22.07 3.95 27.26
C ARG A 450 -22.21 2.65 28.03
N THR A 451 -22.36 2.72 29.34
CA THR A 451 -22.55 1.53 30.17
C THR A 451 -23.75 1.70 31.07
N PHE A 452 -24.57 0.67 31.12
CA PHE A 452 -25.81 0.62 31.87
C PHE A 452 -25.85 -0.65 32.74
N SER A 453 -26.65 -0.58 33.81
CA SER A 453 -26.93 -1.72 34.67
C SER A 453 -28.41 -1.77 35.04
N ARG A 454 -28.97 -2.98 35.06
CA ARG A 454 -30.33 -3.27 35.53
C ARG A 454 -30.31 -4.64 36.19
N ASP A 455 -30.80 -4.72 37.43
CA ASP A 455 -30.80 -5.95 38.22
C ASP A 455 -29.42 -6.66 38.27
N SER A 456 -29.34 -7.90 37.76
CA SER A 456 -28.12 -8.68 37.65
C SER A 456 -27.34 -8.46 36.35
N ASP A 457 -27.80 -7.58 35.46
CA ASP A 457 -27.26 -7.43 34.11
C ASP A 457 -26.49 -6.12 33.93
N THR A 458 -25.55 -6.18 32.98
CA THR A 458 -24.79 -5.05 32.48
C THR A 458 -24.95 -4.98 30.97
N LEU A 459 -25.14 -3.76 30.46
CA LEU A 459 -25.20 -3.50 29.02
C LEU A 459 -24.15 -2.44 28.69
N THR A 460 -23.25 -2.78 27.78
CA THR A 460 -22.19 -1.90 27.30
C THR A 460 -22.38 -1.64 25.83
N VAL A 461 -22.36 -0.37 25.44
CA VAL A 461 -22.36 0.07 24.05
C VAL A 461 -21.01 0.69 23.75
N PHE A 462 -20.41 0.31 22.63
CA PHE A 462 -19.18 0.89 22.13
C PHE A 462 -19.26 1.07 20.62
N ALA A 463 -19.11 2.30 20.13
CA ALA A 463 -19.00 2.56 18.71
C ALA A 463 -17.54 2.49 18.26
N GLN A 464 -17.31 1.75 17.19
CA GLN A 464 -16.03 1.62 16.50
C GLN A 464 -16.21 1.98 15.03
N TYR A 465 -15.15 2.48 14.40
CA TYR A 465 -15.17 2.72 12.96
C TYR A 465 -14.63 1.50 12.21
N ARG A 466 -15.41 0.90 11.31
CA ARG A 466 -15.03 -0.27 10.51
C ARG A 466 -15.54 -0.16 9.08
N TYR A 467 -14.68 -0.44 8.11
CA TYR A 467 -15.05 -0.61 6.70
C TYR A 467 -15.98 0.50 6.18
N ASN A 468 -15.60 1.75 6.46
CA ASN A 468 -16.30 2.97 6.04
C ASN A 468 -17.61 3.28 6.78
N HIS A 469 -17.87 2.60 7.90
CA HIS A 469 -19.09 2.76 8.70
C HIS A 469 -18.78 2.89 10.19
N TYR A 470 -19.71 3.51 10.90
CA TYR A 470 -19.74 3.43 12.37
C TYR A 470 -20.51 2.16 12.76
N LEU A 471 -19.84 1.28 13.48
CA LEU A 471 -20.43 0.07 14.04
C LEU A 471 -20.60 0.26 15.55
N ALA A 472 -21.83 0.40 16.02
CA ALA A 472 -22.12 0.31 17.45
C ALA A 472 -22.26 -1.17 17.85
N VAL A 473 -21.39 -1.59 18.75
CA VAL A 473 -21.39 -2.91 19.37
C VAL A 473 -22.11 -2.78 20.69
N VAL A 474 -23.30 -3.39 20.80
CA VAL A 474 -24.07 -3.45 22.04
C VAL A 474 -23.92 -4.84 22.61
N VAL A 475 -23.47 -4.95 23.84
CA VAL A 475 -23.28 -6.23 24.54
C VAL A 475 -23.99 -6.18 25.87
N LYS A 476 -24.93 -7.10 26.09
CA LYS A 476 -25.60 -7.35 27.35
C LYS A 476 -25.11 -8.67 27.93
N LYS A 477 -24.69 -8.65 29.20
CA LYS A 477 -24.25 -9.85 29.92
C LYS A 477 -24.57 -9.77 31.41
N PRO A 478 -24.71 -10.91 32.10
CA PRO A 478 -24.79 -10.95 33.54
C PRO A 478 -23.57 -10.26 34.17
N ARG A 479 -23.77 -9.54 35.28
CA ARG A 479 -22.73 -8.78 35.99
C ARG A 479 -21.56 -9.65 36.47
N TYR A 480 -21.80 -10.94 36.67
CA TYR A 480 -20.81 -11.94 37.08
C TYR A 480 -20.24 -12.74 35.91
N SER A 481 -20.62 -12.42 34.67
CA SER A 481 -20.12 -13.11 33.47
C SER A 481 -18.63 -12.86 33.27
N THR A 482 -17.87 -13.95 33.15
CA THR A 482 -16.45 -13.95 32.81
C THR A 482 -16.19 -13.91 31.30
N SER A 483 -17.23 -13.70 30.48
CA SER A 483 -17.08 -13.63 29.04
C SER A 483 -16.27 -12.41 28.60
N ASP A 484 -15.21 -12.66 27.84
CA ASP A 484 -14.35 -11.66 27.20
C ASP A 484 -14.88 -11.19 25.84
N PHE A 485 -16.08 -11.63 25.43
CA PHE A 485 -16.66 -11.33 24.11
C PHE A 485 -16.62 -9.84 23.77
N PHE A 486 -17.00 -8.95 24.69
CA PHE A 486 -16.93 -7.50 24.46
C PHE A 486 -15.52 -7.03 24.12
N TRP A 487 -14.53 -7.43 24.93
CA TRP A 487 -13.13 -7.04 24.71
C TRP A 487 -12.53 -7.68 23.47
N HIS A 488 -12.97 -8.88 23.11
CA HIS A 488 -12.56 -9.53 21.89
C HIS A 488 -13.16 -8.83 20.66
N VAL A 489 -14.45 -8.49 20.66
CA VAL A 489 -15.07 -7.73 19.56
C VAL A 489 -14.40 -6.37 19.41
N VAL A 490 -14.14 -5.66 20.51
CA VAL A 490 -13.44 -4.36 20.48
C VAL A 490 -11.97 -4.53 20.07
N GLY A 491 -11.31 -5.62 20.45
CA GLY A 491 -9.89 -5.88 20.17
C GLY A 491 -9.59 -6.48 18.79
N THR A 492 -10.59 -7.03 18.09
CA THR A 492 -10.43 -7.66 16.76
C THR A 492 -10.48 -6.67 15.59
N GLY A 493 -10.57 -5.36 15.85
CA GLY A 493 -10.33 -4.33 14.82
C GLY A 493 -11.23 -3.10 14.92
N GLY A 494 -11.00 -2.14 14.01
CA GLY A 494 -11.68 -0.86 13.98
C GLY A 494 -11.06 0.18 14.90
N ALA A 495 -10.99 1.43 14.42
CA ALA A 495 -10.46 2.52 15.21
C ALA A 495 -11.50 2.95 16.26
N SER A 496 -11.09 2.97 17.53
CA SER A 496 -11.90 3.56 18.58
C SER A 496 -11.92 5.09 18.44
N PRO A 497 -13.02 5.74 18.85
CA PRO A 497 -13.03 7.18 19.04
C PRO A 497 -11.99 7.63 20.08
N GLY A 498 -11.68 6.78 21.06
CA GLY A 498 -10.55 6.96 21.96
C GLY A 498 -9.18 6.97 21.26
N GLU A 499 -8.99 6.26 20.16
CA GLU A 499 -7.79 6.30 19.31
C GLU A 499 -7.75 7.52 18.40
N LEU A 500 -8.90 7.91 17.82
CA LEU A 500 -9.08 9.20 17.14
C LEU A 500 -8.80 10.38 18.08
N LEU A 501 -9.12 10.23 19.36
CA LEU A 501 -8.82 11.16 20.44
C LEU A 501 -7.45 10.95 21.09
N SER A 502 -6.78 9.81 20.86
CA SER A 502 -5.40 9.50 21.30
C SER A 502 -4.34 10.16 20.40
N PHE A 503 -4.79 10.65 19.23
CA PHE A 503 -4.28 11.83 18.54
C PHE A 503 -4.36 13.12 19.41
N GLY A 504 -4.66 12.99 20.70
CA GLY A 504 -4.74 14.05 21.69
C GLY A 504 -3.49 14.92 21.82
N LYS A 505 -2.32 14.44 21.35
CA LYS A 505 -1.16 15.32 21.10
C LYS A 505 -1.53 16.42 20.10
N LEU A 506 -1.96 16.04 18.89
CA LEU A 506 -2.40 16.94 17.83
C LEU A 506 -3.62 17.80 18.21
N ARG A 507 -4.54 17.29 19.03
CA ARG A 507 -5.64 18.11 19.59
C ARG A 507 -5.16 19.18 20.57
N ASN A 508 -4.13 18.88 21.35
CA ASN A 508 -3.50 19.88 22.23
C ASN A 508 -2.62 20.85 21.42
N ASP A 509 -2.07 20.39 20.31
CA ASP A 509 -1.27 21.22 19.42
C ASP A 509 -2.15 22.17 18.62
N VAL A 510 -3.35 21.78 18.17
CA VAL A 510 -4.24 22.64 17.37
C VAL A 510 -5.27 23.37 18.23
N ARG A 511 -5.09 24.69 18.40
CA ARG A 511 -6.05 25.56 19.12
C ARG A 511 -7.30 25.83 18.27
N PRO A 512 -8.51 25.36 18.67
CA PRO A 512 -9.67 25.36 17.79
C PRO A 512 -10.07 26.74 17.26
N TRP A 513 -10.18 26.86 15.94
CA TRP A 513 -10.70 28.03 15.24
C TRP A 513 -11.04 27.66 13.79
N ASN A 514 -12.23 28.05 13.31
CA ASN A 514 -12.71 27.73 11.95
C ASN A 514 -12.29 28.82 10.95
N TRP A 515 -11.05 28.76 10.48
CA TRP A 515 -10.44 29.72 9.55
C TRP A 515 -10.70 29.39 8.06
N THR A 516 -10.99 28.12 7.75
CA THR A 516 -11.25 27.61 6.40
C THR A 516 -12.54 28.18 5.81
N ALA A 517 -13.54 28.45 6.65
CA ALA A 517 -14.76 29.15 6.27
C ALA A 517 -14.47 30.56 5.72
N ASP A 518 -13.57 31.30 6.35
CA ASP A 518 -13.20 32.67 5.93
C ASP A 518 -12.42 32.68 4.60
N THR A 519 -11.69 31.59 4.31
CA THR A 519 -10.93 31.44 3.06
C THR A 519 -11.76 30.85 1.92
N GLY A 520 -12.96 30.31 2.20
CA GLY A 520 -13.79 29.59 1.23
C GLY A 520 -13.28 28.17 0.90
N LEU A 521 -12.50 27.57 1.81
CA LEU A 521 -11.96 26.22 1.68
C LEU A 521 -12.89 25.23 2.42
N GLY A 522 -13.55 24.34 1.70
CA GLY A 522 -14.50 23.37 2.25
C GLY A 522 -14.01 21.93 2.11
N PHE A 523 -14.40 21.08 3.06
CA PHE A 523 -14.14 19.64 3.02
C PHE A 523 -15.43 18.88 3.32
N ASP A 524 -15.62 17.72 2.70
CA ASP A 524 -16.77 16.85 2.92
C ASP A 524 -16.37 15.36 2.82
N GLY A 525 -17.19 14.46 3.37
CA GLY A 525 -16.93 13.02 3.41
C GLY A 525 -15.93 12.57 4.48
N TYR A 526 -15.51 13.48 5.37
CA TYR A 526 -14.65 13.15 6.50
C TYR A 526 -15.46 12.59 7.69
N ILE A 527 -14.83 11.69 8.43
CA ILE A 527 -15.29 11.08 9.68
C ILE A 527 -15.20 12.09 10.83
N TYR A 528 -14.07 12.80 10.90
CA TYR A 528 -13.77 13.75 11.95
C TYR A 528 -12.88 14.88 11.41
N LYS A 529 -13.09 16.11 11.90
CA LYS A 529 -12.33 17.31 11.53
C LYS A 529 -11.84 18.02 12.78
N LEU A 530 -10.58 18.41 12.77
CA LEU A 530 -9.94 19.31 13.72
C LEU A 530 -9.33 20.49 12.96
N GLU A 531 -9.52 21.70 13.44
CA GLU A 531 -9.10 22.90 12.74
C GLU A 531 -8.70 24.01 13.72
N GLY A 532 -7.62 24.72 13.41
CA GLY A 532 -7.12 25.78 14.28
C GLY A 532 -5.70 26.23 13.97
N ASN A 533 -4.98 26.70 15.00
CA ASN A 533 -3.55 27.05 14.89
C ASN A 533 -2.69 26.02 15.64
N VAL A 534 -1.59 25.57 15.03
CA VAL A 534 -0.60 24.72 15.69
C VAL A 534 0.15 25.52 16.75
N SER A 535 0.23 25.00 17.96
CA SER A 535 0.86 25.63 19.11
C SER A 535 2.37 25.82 18.89
N SER A 536 2.98 24.83 18.24
CA SER A 536 4.35 24.88 17.73
C SER A 536 4.35 25.46 16.32
N GLY A 537 5.06 26.56 16.10
CA GLY A 537 5.20 27.20 14.79
C GLY A 537 4.05 28.13 14.39
N GLY A 538 2.84 27.99 14.92
CA GLY A 538 1.75 28.95 14.69
C GLY A 538 1.10 28.86 13.31
N ALA A 539 1.39 27.83 12.51
CA ALA A 539 0.72 27.60 11.24
C ALA A 539 -0.77 27.30 11.47
N ARG A 540 -1.61 27.68 10.50
CA ARG A 540 -3.01 27.26 10.49
C ARG A 540 -3.07 25.80 10.06
N ALA A 541 -3.88 25.00 10.72
CA ALA A 541 -4.01 23.57 10.49
C ALA A 541 -5.46 23.16 10.25
N VAL A 542 -5.62 22.16 9.39
CA VAL A 542 -6.83 21.35 9.22
C VAL A 542 -6.38 19.90 9.23
N VAL A 543 -6.97 19.09 10.10
CA VAL A 543 -6.73 17.64 10.20
C VAL A 543 -8.06 16.94 9.98
N LEU A 544 -8.11 16.09 8.97
CA LEU A 544 -9.31 15.40 8.51
C LEU A 544 -9.07 13.90 8.54
N PHE A 545 -10.02 13.17 9.10
CA PHE A 545 -9.99 11.72 9.14
C PHE A 545 -10.95 11.21 8.08
N TYR A 546 -10.46 10.43 7.14
CA TYR A 546 -11.23 9.85 6.05
C TYR A 546 -11.29 8.33 6.17
N PRO A 547 -12.32 7.71 5.58
CA PRO A 547 -12.34 6.27 5.37
C PRO A 547 -11.09 5.81 4.59
N HIS A 548 -10.61 4.58 4.82
CA HIS A 548 -9.38 4.08 4.19
C HIS A 548 -9.37 4.29 2.67
N ALA A 549 -8.27 4.83 2.17
CA ALA A 549 -8.00 5.17 0.77
C ALA A 549 -8.86 6.31 0.17
N LEU A 550 -9.76 6.95 0.93
CA LEU A 550 -10.52 8.12 0.47
C LEU A 550 -9.82 9.45 0.78
N GLY A 551 -8.96 9.50 1.80
CA GLY A 551 -8.17 10.69 2.09
C GLY A 551 -7.17 11.00 0.97
N SER A 552 -6.64 9.96 0.33
CA SER A 552 -5.79 10.10 -0.87
C SER A 552 -6.48 10.80 -2.04
N GLU A 553 -7.80 10.66 -2.20
CA GLU A 553 -8.54 11.34 -3.27
C GLU A 553 -8.60 12.85 -3.01
N VAL A 554 -8.93 13.23 -1.77
CA VAL A 554 -8.97 14.63 -1.35
C VAL A 554 -7.58 15.26 -1.40
N TYR A 555 -6.53 14.50 -1.05
CA TYR A 555 -5.14 14.92 -1.21
C TYR A 555 -4.81 15.29 -2.66
N LEU A 556 -5.16 14.43 -3.61
CA LEU A 556 -4.91 14.67 -5.04
C LEU A 556 -5.71 15.86 -5.58
N GLN A 557 -6.97 16.03 -5.12
CA GLN A 557 -7.76 17.21 -5.47
C GLN A 557 -7.12 18.51 -4.95
N LEU A 558 -6.63 18.52 -3.70
CA LEU A 558 -5.95 19.68 -3.13
C LEU A 558 -4.66 20.00 -3.89
N LYS A 559 -3.84 18.98 -4.18
CA LYS A 559 -2.63 19.12 -4.99
C LYS A 559 -2.93 19.76 -6.34
N LYS A 560 -3.93 19.24 -7.08
CA LYS A 560 -4.39 19.82 -8.34
C LYS A 560 -4.78 21.29 -8.19
N ALA A 561 -5.63 21.60 -7.20
CA ALA A 561 -6.11 22.96 -6.98
C ALA A 561 -4.97 23.94 -6.62
N LEU A 562 -3.96 23.50 -5.85
CA LEU A 562 -2.79 24.31 -5.54
C LEU A 562 -1.98 24.60 -6.81
N LEU A 563 -1.66 23.57 -7.60
CA LEU A 563 -0.91 23.72 -8.85
C LEU A 563 -1.63 24.63 -9.86
N GLU A 564 -2.93 24.42 -10.10
CA GLU A 564 -3.73 25.23 -11.05
C GLU A 564 -3.92 26.67 -10.60
N THR A 565 -3.92 26.92 -9.29
CA THR A 565 -4.00 28.29 -8.75
C THR A 565 -2.62 28.96 -8.63
N GLY A 566 -1.58 28.39 -9.24
CA GLY A 566 -0.26 29.01 -9.37
C GLY A 566 0.63 28.88 -8.14
N TRP A 567 0.39 27.89 -7.30
CA TRP A 567 1.38 27.47 -6.30
C TRP A 567 2.48 26.63 -6.96
N VAL A 568 3.70 26.77 -6.46
CA VAL A 568 4.86 26.01 -6.97
C VAL A 568 5.24 24.97 -5.93
N GLU A 569 5.29 23.71 -6.34
CA GLU A 569 5.78 22.63 -5.50
C GLU A 569 7.29 22.75 -5.26
N ARG A 570 7.71 22.46 -4.02
CA ARG A 570 9.07 22.59 -3.49
C ARG A 570 9.41 21.37 -2.64
N ASP A 571 10.67 21.29 -2.20
CA ASP A 571 11.17 20.21 -1.35
C ASP A 571 10.21 19.90 -0.21
N TYR A 572 9.80 18.63 -0.16
CA TYR A 572 8.96 18.09 0.88
C TYR A 572 9.60 18.26 2.26
N VAL A 573 8.77 18.27 3.29
CA VAL A 573 9.30 18.20 4.67
C VAL A 573 9.78 16.76 4.88
N GLU A 574 11.08 16.57 5.10
CA GLU A 574 11.63 15.26 5.45
C GLU A 574 11.02 14.82 6.79
N LEU A 575 10.17 13.80 6.72
CA LEU A 575 9.49 13.16 7.83
C LEU A 575 9.80 11.66 7.80
N SER A 576 9.77 11.01 8.95
CA SER A 576 9.86 9.56 9.01
C SER A 576 8.72 8.93 8.21
N SER A 577 8.93 7.75 7.62
CA SER A 577 7.88 7.05 6.87
C SER A 577 6.71 6.60 7.77
N HIS A 578 6.92 6.55 9.09
CA HIS A 578 5.93 6.19 10.09
C HIS A 578 6.35 6.63 11.50
N ASP A 579 5.39 6.66 12.41
CA ASP A 579 5.60 6.62 13.87
C ASP A 579 4.95 5.33 14.43
N GLU A 580 4.81 5.19 15.75
CA GLU A 580 4.17 4.01 16.38
C GLU A 580 2.72 3.76 15.90
N ARG A 581 2.03 4.78 15.35
CA ARG A 581 0.58 4.76 15.10
C ARG A 581 0.18 5.20 13.69
N ARG A 582 0.93 6.11 13.06
CA ARG A 582 0.70 6.64 11.70
C ARG A 582 1.73 6.14 10.73
N ARG A 583 1.31 6.02 9.47
CA ARG A 583 2.21 5.73 8.35
C ARG A 583 2.01 6.76 7.27
N LEU A 584 3.06 7.51 6.95
CA LEU A 584 3.03 8.55 5.93
C LEU A 584 2.79 7.89 4.57
N ALA A 585 1.74 8.30 3.86
CA ALA A 585 1.50 7.82 2.51
C ALA A 585 2.13 8.81 1.50
N ALA A 586 1.76 10.08 1.57
CA ALA A 586 2.31 11.13 0.70
C ALA A 586 2.32 12.48 1.42
N ASN A 587 3.25 13.37 1.02
CA ASN A 587 3.28 14.74 1.52
C ASN A 587 3.99 15.67 0.54
N ASP A 588 3.42 16.84 0.33
CA ASP A 588 3.90 17.85 -0.62
C ASP A 588 3.95 19.23 0.05
N LEU A 589 4.92 20.05 -0.35
CA LEU A 589 5.08 21.42 0.11
C LEU A 589 4.96 22.37 -1.08
N PHE A 590 4.04 23.32 -0.97
CA PHE A 590 3.77 24.32 -1.98
C PHE A 590 4.15 25.71 -1.47
N GLU A 591 4.70 26.55 -2.35
CA GLU A 591 5.04 27.93 -2.05
C GLU A 591 4.39 28.91 -3.03
N LYS A 592 3.87 30.02 -2.48
CA LYS A 592 3.30 31.13 -3.26
C LYS A 592 3.39 32.43 -2.46
N SER A 593 3.97 33.47 -3.08
CA SER A 593 3.97 34.84 -2.51
C SER A 593 4.43 34.95 -1.05
N GLY A 594 5.50 34.22 -0.68
CA GLY A 594 6.03 34.21 0.69
C GLY A 594 5.23 33.39 1.70
N LYS A 595 4.19 32.67 1.25
CA LYS A 595 3.43 31.70 2.00
C LYS A 595 3.80 30.28 1.60
N ALA A 596 3.54 29.34 2.50
CA ALA A 596 3.66 27.92 2.27
C ALA A 596 2.33 27.22 2.60
N ALA A 597 2.02 26.18 1.83
CA ALA A 597 0.97 25.23 2.10
C ALA A 597 1.59 23.82 2.10
N TYR A 598 1.42 23.08 3.18
CA TYR A 598 1.86 21.70 3.28
C TYR A 598 0.64 20.81 3.35
N ILE A 599 0.60 19.79 2.50
CA ILE A 599 -0.42 18.76 2.54
C ILE A 599 0.22 17.41 2.82
N GLU A 600 -0.47 16.60 3.60
CA GLU A 600 -0.08 15.24 3.92
C GLU A 600 -1.30 14.35 3.87
N VAL A 601 -1.11 13.13 3.40
CA VAL A 601 -1.99 12.01 3.72
C VAL A 601 -1.17 10.90 4.38
N SER A 602 -1.63 10.43 5.53
CA SER A 602 -1.10 9.28 6.26
C SER A 602 -2.20 8.25 6.51
N THR A 603 -1.82 7.01 6.83
CA THR A 603 -2.73 5.95 7.23
C THR A 603 -2.61 5.69 8.73
N TYR A 604 -3.74 5.56 9.41
CA TYR A 604 -3.85 5.27 10.84
C TYR A 604 -4.86 4.14 11.03
N GLY A 605 -4.39 2.91 11.27
CA GLY A 605 -5.24 1.73 11.21
C GLY A 605 -5.95 1.61 9.84
N ASP A 606 -7.27 1.57 9.86
CA ASP A 606 -8.14 1.50 8.68
C ASP A 606 -8.70 2.88 8.25
N MET A 607 -7.96 3.95 8.51
CA MET A 607 -8.35 5.32 8.16
C MET A 607 -7.21 6.05 7.47
N ASP A 608 -7.57 7.01 6.63
CA ASP A 608 -6.63 8.01 6.12
C ASP A 608 -6.72 9.25 7.01
N VAL A 609 -5.59 9.88 7.30
CA VAL A 609 -5.50 11.18 7.97
C VAL A 609 -4.92 12.17 6.98
N LEU A 610 -5.70 13.17 6.60
CA LEU A 610 -5.25 14.28 5.75
C LEU A 610 -4.94 15.48 6.62
N ILE A 611 -3.74 16.02 6.48
CA ILE A 611 -3.29 17.23 7.18
C ILE A 611 -3.03 18.31 6.13
N LEU A 612 -3.60 19.51 6.33
CA LEU A 612 -3.24 20.72 5.62
C LEU A 612 -2.70 21.74 6.61
N LEU A 613 -1.52 22.27 6.33
CA LEU A 613 -0.89 23.37 7.05
C LEU A 613 -0.71 24.57 6.13
N TYR A 614 -0.97 25.77 6.65
CA TYR A 614 -0.86 27.01 5.89
C TYR A 614 -0.30 28.15 6.74
N GLY A 615 0.67 28.90 6.21
CA GLY A 615 1.35 29.98 6.94
C GLY A 615 2.56 30.52 6.19
N ASP A 616 3.49 31.16 6.89
CA ASP A 616 4.85 31.39 6.37
C ASP A 616 5.65 30.07 6.35
N LYS A 617 6.65 30.00 5.46
CA LYS A 617 7.45 28.79 5.21
C LYS A 617 8.11 28.22 6.48
N PRO A 618 8.82 29.01 7.31
CA PRO A 618 9.40 28.50 8.56
C PRO A 618 8.35 27.92 9.52
N SER A 619 7.24 28.63 9.73
CA SER A 619 6.14 28.17 10.58
C SER A 619 5.52 26.88 10.09
N VAL A 620 5.29 26.74 8.78
CA VAL A 620 4.72 25.52 8.19
C VAL A 620 5.68 24.34 8.34
N LYS A 621 6.98 24.50 8.03
CA LYS A 621 7.97 23.42 8.18
C LYS A 621 8.13 22.99 9.64
N LEU A 622 8.15 23.94 10.58
CA LEU A 622 8.22 23.65 12.02
C LEU A 622 6.96 22.94 12.51
N SER A 623 5.79 23.39 12.07
CA SER A 623 4.50 22.78 12.44
C SER A 623 4.37 21.37 11.88
N ALA A 624 4.80 21.12 10.64
CA ALA A 624 4.77 19.79 10.03
C ALA A 624 5.62 18.79 10.81
N ARG A 625 6.84 19.18 11.21
CA ARG A 625 7.72 18.34 12.05
C ARG A 625 7.10 18.10 13.44
N ALA A 626 6.61 19.16 14.08
CA ALA A 626 6.01 19.06 15.41
C ALA A 626 4.72 18.21 15.42
N MET A 627 3.94 18.22 14.33
CA MET A 627 2.77 17.37 14.17
C MET A 627 3.13 15.90 13.94
N TRP A 628 4.37 15.62 13.53
CA TRP A 628 4.87 14.27 13.29
C TRP A 628 5.45 13.61 14.56
N GLU A 629 6.07 14.40 15.45
CA GLU A 629 6.65 13.99 16.75
C GLU A 629 5.60 13.83 17.88
#